data_AF-A0A2W5YZ63-F1
#
_entry.id   AF-A0A2W5YZ63-F1
#
_cell.length_a   1.000
_cell.length_b   1.000
_cell.length_c   1.000
_cell.angle_alpha   90.00
_cell.angle_beta   90.00
_cell.angle_gamma   90.00
#
_symmetry.space_group_name_H-M   'P 1'
#
loop_
_entity.id
_entity.type
_entity.pdbx_description
1 polymer ?
#
loop_
_entity_poly.entity_id
_entity_poly.type
_entity_poly.pdbx_seq_one_letter_code
_entity_poly.pdbx_strand_id
1 'polypeptide(L)'
;MVRDEASEHEPPVRPNKSPTPGAAGDAEFARGEALRKGEGVQKNPIEAWGWYQRAAEMGHAGALHRMGVLYALGEGVPKDDVKAVRFHRLAAELGFAEAQYDLGVRCILGLGTPKDEKAGLEWYRKAAAQGWPEAIEALRQREVSARGK
;
A
#
# COMPACT_ATOMS: atom_id res chain seq x y z
N MET A 1 -13.38 45.46 30.06
CA MET A 1 -12.00 45.45 29.57
C MET A 1 -11.43 44.07 29.83
N VAL A 2 -10.97 43.41 28.75
CA VAL A 2 -9.97 42.29 28.64
C VAL A 2 -10.20 40.99 29.43
N ARG A 3 -10.43 39.84 28.74
CA ARG A 3 -9.45 38.84 28.21
C ARG A 3 -8.74 38.09 29.35
N ASP A 4 -8.52 36.79 29.38
CA ASP A 4 -8.68 35.66 28.44
C ASP A 4 -8.47 34.36 29.25
N GLU A 5 -8.85 33.22 28.66
CA GLU A 5 -8.13 31.92 28.61
C GLU A 5 -7.26 31.49 29.81
N ALA A 6 -7.32 30.27 30.37
CA ALA A 6 -7.54 28.99 29.72
C ALA A 6 -8.03 27.98 30.77
N SER A 7 -9.20 27.39 30.52
CA SER A 7 -9.51 26.08 31.05
C SER A 7 -8.65 25.09 30.26
N GLU A 8 -7.57 24.59 30.86
CA GLU A 8 -6.80 23.47 30.33
C GLU A 8 -7.73 22.25 30.27
N HIS A 9 -8.44 22.14 29.14
CA HIS A 9 -9.17 20.95 28.78
C HIS A 9 -8.15 19.94 28.26
N GLU A 10 -7.43 19.31 29.19
CA GLU A 10 -6.58 18.17 28.87
C GLU A 10 -7.48 17.10 28.22
N PRO A 11 -7.25 16.74 26.94
CA PRO A 11 -8.11 15.77 26.28
C PRO A 11 -7.98 14.42 27.01
N PRO A 12 -9.07 13.65 27.16
CA PRO A 12 -9.02 12.41 27.90
C PRO A 12 -7.97 11.47 27.31
N VAL A 13 -7.01 11.07 28.14
CA VAL A 13 -6.02 10.02 27.83
C VAL A 13 -6.79 8.78 27.42
N ARG A 14 -6.79 8.48 26.11
CA ARG A 14 -7.45 7.28 25.58
C ARG A 14 -6.74 6.06 26.15
N PRO A 15 -7.46 5.00 26.55
CA PRO A 15 -6.83 3.79 27.06
C PRO A 15 -5.90 3.22 25.98
N ASN A 16 -4.62 3.08 26.36
CA ASN A 16 -3.57 2.44 25.58
C ASN A 16 -3.93 0.96 25.37
N LYS A 17 -4.72 0.69 24.34
CA LYS A 17 -4.72 -0.62 23.68
C LYS A 17 -3.54 -0.58 22.73
N SER A 18 -2.45 -1.22 23.11
CA SER A 18 -1.32 -1.49 22.21
C SER A 18 -1.90 -1.94 20.86
N PRO A 19 -1.71 -1.19 19.76
CA PRO A 19 -2.30 -1.56 18.50
C PRO A 19 -1.71 -2.91 18.09
N THR A 20 -2.57 -3.85 17.72
CA THR A 20 -2.12 -5.03 16.99
C THR A 20 -1.38 -4.56 15.74
N PRO A 21 -0.26 -5.20 15.32
CA PRO A 21 0.60 -4.73 14.22
C PRO A 21 -0.05 -4.65 12.82
N GLY A 22 -1.38 -4.64 12.70
CA GLY A 22 -2.12 -4.52 11.45
C GLY A 22 -3.40 -3.68 11.54
N ALA A 23 -3.75 -3.08 12.68
CA ALA A 23 -4.95 -2.25 12.85
C ALA A 23 -4.64 -0.75 13.04
N ALA A 24 -3.35 -0.39 13.13
CA ALA A 24 -2.94 1.01 13.27
C ALA A 24 -3.01 1.69 11.90
N GLY A 25 -3.86 2.73 11.78
CA GLY A 25 -3.99 3.54 10.57
C GLY A 25 -5.17 3.22 9.66
N ASP A 26 -6.08 2.32 10.07
CA ASP A 26 -7.27 1.96 9.28
C ASP A 26 -8.19 3.17 9.00
N ALA A 27 -8.34 4.06 9.99
CA ALA A 27 -9.19 5.24 9.86
C ALA A 27 -8.61 6.25 8.84
N GLU A 28 -7.30 6.46 8.90
CA GLU A 28 -6.55 7.31 7.99
C GLU A 28 -6.53 6.72 6.59
N PHE A 29 -6.35 5.40 6.47
CA PHE A 29 -6.47 4.69 5.21
C PHE A 29 -7.86 4.81 4.59
N ALA A 30 -8.91 4.59 5.38
CA ALA A 30 -10.30 4.72 4.94
C ALA A 30 -10.61 6.15 4.47
N ARG A 31 -10.07 7.15 5.16
CA ARG A 31 -10.22 8.56 4.75
C ARG A 31 -9.48 8.86 3.44
N GLY A 32 -8.29 8.28 3.26
CA GLY A 32 -7.57 8.31 1.99
C GLY A 32 -8.39 7.70 0.85
N GLU A 33 -8.96 6.51 1.06
CA GLU A 33 -9.82 5.86 0.06
C GLU A 33 -11.07 6.68 -0.27
N ALA A 34 -11.74 7.25 0.74
CA ALA A 34 -12.92 8.10 0.55
C ALA A 34 -12.58 9.30 -0.34
N LEU A 35 -11.46 9.99 -0.09
CA LEU A 35 -10.99 11.11 -0.91
C LEU A 35 -10.56 10.67 -2.31
N ARG A 36 -9.87 9.52 -2.45
CA ARG A 36 -9.43 9.02 -3.76
C ARG A 36 -10.62 8.67 -4.66
N LYS A 37 -11.67 8.06 -4.10
CA LYS A 37 -12.87 7.63 -4.83
C LYS A 37 -13.96 8.70 -4.93
N GLY A 38 -13.98 9.65 -3.99
CA GLY A 38 -15.09 10.60 -3.83
C GLY A 38 -16.31 9.99 -3.12
N GLU A 39 -16.10 9.03 -2.21
CA GLU A 39 -17.18 8.38 -1.45
C GLU A 39 -17.57 9.26 -0.25
N GLY A 40 -18.72 9.93 -0.33
CA GLY A 40 -19.22 10.82 0.73
C GLY A 40 -18.43 12.14 0.90
N VAL A 41 -17.42 12.36 0.08
CA VAL A 41 -16.60 13.59 0.02
C VAL A 41 -16.27 13.93 -1.43
N GLN A 42 -15.86 15.18 -1.71
CA GLN A 42 -15.36 15.53 -3.03
C GLN A 42 -14.08 14.75 -3.35
N LYS A 43 -14.02 14.11 -4.54
CA LYS A 43 -12.83 13.38 -4.98
C LYS A 43 -11.60 14.30 -5.00
N ASN A 44 -10.57 13.93 -4.25
CA ASN A 44 -9.31 14.65 -4.14
C ASN A 44 -8.13 13.68 -3.92
N PRO A 45 -7.55 13.10 -4.98
CA PRO A 45 -6.45 12.15 -4.85
C PRO A 45 -5.13 12.79 -4.34
N ILE A 46 -4.97 14.11 -4.48
CA ILE A 46 -3.83 14.84 -3.93
C ILE A 46 -3.90 14.81 -2.39
N GLU A 47 -5.08 15.10 -1.83
CA GLU A 47 -5.29 15.03 -0.38
C GLU A 47 -5.25 13.58 0.13
N ALA A 48 -5.77 12.62 -0.64
CA ALA A 48 -5.71 11.20 -0.31
C ALA A 48 -4.28 10.73 0.00
N TRP A 49 -3.29 11.23 -0.75
CA TRP A 49 -1.88 10.92 -0.53
C TRP A 49 -1.42 11.25 0.90
N GLY A 50 -1.80 12.40 1.45
CA GLY A 50 -1.45 12.80 2.81
C GLY A 50 -2.13 11.97 3.90
N TRP A 51 -3.30 11.37 3.61
CA TRP A 51 -3.95 10.41 4.51
C TRP A 51 -3.29 9.03 4.45
N TYR A 52 -2.92 8.56 3.26
CA TYR A 52 -2.15 7.33 3.12
C TYR A 52 -0.77 7.44 3.79
N GLN A 53 -0.10 8.59 3.70
CA GLN A 53 1.19 8.79 4.39
C GLN A 53 1.03 8.63 5.91
N ARG A 54 0.01 9.23 6.52
CA ARG A 54 -0.27 9.07 7.95
C ARG A 54 -0.58 7.62 8.32
N ALA A 55 -1.38 6.93 7.52
CA ALA A 55 -1.64 5.50 7.69
C ALA A 55 -0.34 4.67 7.62
N ALA A 56 0.53 4.98 6.65
CA ALA A 56 1.81 4.32 6.48
C ALA A 56 2.78 4.57 7.65
N GLU A 57 2.81 5.79 8.21
CA GLU A 57 3.60 6.14 9.41
C GLU A 57 3.18 5.31 10.64
N MET A 58 1.94 4.83 10.66
CA MET A 58 1.44 3.90 11.69
C MET A 58 1.64 2.42 11.34
N GLY A 59 2.31 2.11 10.23
CA GLY A 59 2.59 0.75 9.80
C GLY A 59 1.53 0.11 8.90
N HIS A 60 0.54 0.87 8.41
CA HIS A 60 -0.52 0.32 7.56
C HIS A 60 0.01 -0.08 6.17
N ALA A 61 0.24 -1.38 5.94
CA ALA A 61 0.83 -1.89 4.70
C ALA A 61 -0.04 -1.61 3.45
N GLY A 62 -1.37 -1.64 3.57
CA GLY A 62 -2.27 -1.28 2.48
C GLY A 62 -2.15 0.19 2.04
N ALA A 63 -1.71 1.07 2.96
CA ALA A 63 -1.55 2.49 2.63
C ALA A 63 -0.27 2.71 1.82
N LEU A 64 0.83 2.03 2.20
CA LEU A 64 2.05 1.98 1.40
C LEU A 64 1.77 1.41 0.00
N HIS A 65 0.97 0.33 -0.10
CA HIS A 65 0.56 -0.20 -1.40
C HIS A 65 -0.19 0.86 -2.23
N ARG A 66 -1.20 1.51 -1.65
CA ARG A 66 -1.95 2.58 -2.36
C ARG A 66 -1.07 3.73 -2.79
N MET A 67 -0.10 4.16 -1.99
CA MET A 67 0.87 5.18 -2.41
C MET A 67 1.67 4.74 -3.64
N GLY A 68 2.07 3.47 -3.70
CA GLY A 68 2.72 2.89 -4.87
C GLY A 68 1.83 2.91 -6.11
N VAL A 69 0.55 2.57 -5.96
CA VAL A 69 -0.46 2.64 -7.03
C VAL A 69 -0.67 4.07 -7.53
N LEU A 70 -0.73 5.07 -6.64
CA LEU A 70 -0.87 6.47 -7.06
C LEU A 70 0.31 6.93 -7.94
N TYR A 71 1.55 6.57 -7.58
CA TYR A 71 2.71 6.84 -8.41
C TYR A 71 2.73 6.05 -9.72
N ALA A 72 2.22 4.82 -9.72
CA ALA A 72 2.10 4.00 -10.93
C ALA A 72 1.17 4.62 -11.97
N LEU A 73 0.05 5.18 -11.49
CA LEU A 73 -1.01 5.73 -12.33
C LEU A 73 -0.83 7.22 -12.61
N GLY A 74 -0.03 7.92 -11.81
CA GLY A 74 0.03 9.38 -11.83
C GLY A 74 -1.25 10.02 -11.27
N GLU A 75 -1.94 9.36 -10.34
CA GLU A 75 -3.18 9.86 -9.74
C GLU A 75 -2.86 10.71 -8.51
N GLY A 76 -3.10 12.02 -8.58
CA GLY A 76 -2.82 12.96 -7.48
C GLY A 76 -1.33 13.24 -7.23
N VAL A 77 -0.43 12.48 -7.85
CA VAL A 77 1.02 12.69 -7.85
C VAL A 77 1.56 12.47 -9.27
N PRO A 78 2.69 13.09 -9.67
CA PRO A 78 3.30 12.79 -10.96
C PRO A 78 3.67 11.30 -11.07
N LYS A 79 3.40 10.70 -12.23
CA LYS A 79 3.73 9.29 -12.49
C LYS A 79 5.23 9.05 -12.32
N ASP A 80 5.59 8.03 -11.54
CA ASP A 80 6.97 7.68 -11.23
C ASP A 80 7.06 6.19 -10.85
N ASP A 81 7.41 5.35 -11.82
CA ASP A 81 7.47 3.89 -11.61
C ASP A 81 8.55 3.47 -10.62
N VAL A 82 9.64 4.24 -10.48
CA VAL A 82 10.70 3.95 -9.50
C VAL A 82 10.17 4.18 -8.08
N LYS A 83 9.46 5.28 -7.84
CA LYS A 83 8.78 5.50 -6.55
C LYS A 83 7.69 4.46 -6.30
N ALA A 84 6.93 4.07 -7.33
CA ALA A 84 5.93 3.01 -7.20
C ALA A 84 6.55 1.69 -6.70
N VAL A 85 7.67 1.26 -7.30
CA VAL A 85 8.42 0.08 -6.84
C VAL A 85 8.89 0.22 -5.39
N ARG A 86 9.38 1.40 -4.98
CA ARG A 86 9.82 1.62 -3.59
C ARG A 86 8.68 1.40 -2.60
N PHE A 87 7.50 1.97 -2.85
CA PHE A 87 6.35 1.81 -1.97
C PHE A 87 5.77 0.38 -1.98
N HIS A 88 5.68 -0.25 -3.16
CA HIS A 88 5.27 -1.66 -3.24
C HIS A 88 6.26 -2.58 -2.50
N ARG A 89 7.56 -2.31 -2.57
CA ARG A 89 8.57 -3.06 -1.80
C ARG A 89 8.35 -2.94 -0.30
N LEU A 90 8.15 -1.72 0.21
CA LEU A 90 7.86 -1.52 1.64
C LEU A 90 6.60 -2.27 2.07
N ALA A 91 5.51 -2.18 1.32
CA ALA A 91 4.27 -2.91 1.63
C ALA A 91 4.45 -4.45 1.54
N ALA A 92 5.21 -4.93 0.54
CA ALA A 92 5.50 -6.34 0.34
C ALA A 92 6.38 -6.93 1.46
N GLU A 93 7.34 -6.15 1.96
CA GLU A 93 8.19 -6.48 3.11
C GLU A 93 7.40 -6.56 4.42
N LEU A 94 6.33 -5.77 4.55
CA LEU A 94 5.35 -5.89 5.64
C LEU A 94 4.35 -7.04 5.45
N GLY A 95 4.50 -7.85 4.40
CA GLY A 95 3.66 -9.03 4.17
C GLY A 95 2.40 -8.78 3.36
N PHE A 96 2.17 -7.58 2.81
CA PHE A 96 0.94 -7.32 2.06
C PHE A 96 0.92 -8.08 0.72
N ALA A 97 0.04 -9.09 0.60
CA ALA A 97 0.05 -10.06 -0.49
C ALA A 97 -0.16 -9.42 -1.87
N GLU A 98 -1.07 -8.45 -1.99
CA GLU A 98 -1.30 -7.70 -3.24
C GLU A 98 -0.05 -6.92 -3.66
N ALA A 99 0.66 -6.29 -2.72
CA ALA A 99 1.92 -5.60 -3.02
C ALA A 99 3.05 -6.57 -3.41
N GLN A 100 3.10 -7.76 -2.82
CA GLN A 100 4.06 -8.79 -3.23
C GLN A 100 3.78 -9.22 -4.67
N TYR A 101 2.54 -9.45 -5.04
CA TYR A 101 2.16 -9.73 -6.43
C TYR A 101 2.54 -8.58 -7.36
N ASP A 102 2.16 -7.34 -7.05
CA ASP A 102 2.46 -6.18 -7.90
C ASP A 102 3.97 -5.93 -8.07
N LEU A 103 4.75 -6.15 -7.00
CA LEU A 103 6.20 -6.08 -7.08
C LEU A 103 6.76 -7.20 -7.97
N GLY A 104 6.18 -8.40 -7.91
CA GLY A 104 6.50 -9.51 -8.79
C GLY A 104 6.30 -9.17 -10.27
N VAL A 105 5.13 -8.61 -10.61
CA VAL A 105 4.80 -8.13 -11.96
C VAL A 105 5.83 -7.11 -12.42
N ARG A 106 6.13 -6.11 -11.57
CA ARG A 106 7.08 -5.04 -11.88
C ARG A 106 8.50 -5.55 -12.12
N CYS A 107 8.97 -6.50 -11.32
CA CYS A 107 10.27 -7.15 -11.53
C CYS A 107 10.31 -7.94 -12.86
N ILE A 108 9.26 -8.71 -13.17
CA ILE A 108 9.20 -9.49 -14.42
C ILE A 108 9.16 -8.60 -15.66
N LEU A 109 8.45 -7.47 -15.59
CA LEU A 109 8.28 -6.55 -16.72
C LEU A 109 9.36 -5.46 -16.79
N GLY A 110 10.12 -5.25 -15.72
CA GLY A 110 11.11 -4.17 -15.61
C GLY A 110 10.49 -2.78 -15.42
N LEU A 111 9.35 -2.68 -14.74
CA LEU A 111 8.60 -1.43 -14.55
C LEU A 111 9.08 -0.68 -13.31
N GLY A 112 9.99 0.27 -13.49
CA GLY A 112 10.59 1.04 -12.39
C GLY A 112 11.69 0.28 -11.63
N THR A 113 12.10 -0.88 -12.15
CA THR A 113 13.16 -1.75 -11.64
C THR A 113 13.81 -2.45 -12.84
N PRO A 114 15.08 -2.87 -12.76
CA PRO A 114 15.64 -3.79 -13.74
C PRO A 114 14.75 -5.03 -13.88
N LYS A 115 14.65 -5.54 -15.12
CA LYS A 115 13.94 -6.77 -15.41
C LYS A 115 14.64 -7.94 -14.74
N ASP A 116 13.95 -8.60 -13.82
CA ASP A 116 14.43 -9.80 -13.12
C ASP A 116 13.24 -10.72 -12.87
N GLU A 117 13.15 -11.74 -13.71
CA GLU A 117 12.09 -12.74 -13.64
C GLU A 117 12.22 -13.61 -12.38
N LYS A 118 13.44 -13.96 -11.99
CA LYS A 118 13.67 -14.80 -10.81
C LYS A 118 13.21 -14.07 -9.56
N ALA A 119 13.62 -12.82 -9.40
CA ALA A 119 13.17 -11.98 -8.29
C ALA A 119 11.65 -11.82 -8.27
N GLY A 120 11.01 -11.64 -9.44
CA GLY A 120 9.57 -11.53 -9.52
C GLY A 120 8.83 -12.81 -9.12
N LEU A 121 9.35 -13.98 -9.52
CA LEU A 121 8.80 -15.28 -9.10
C LEU A 121 8.94 -15.51 -7.59
N GLU A 122 10.02 -15.05 -6.95
CA GLU A 122 10.14 -15.12 -5.49
C GLU A 122 9.02 -14.33 -4.79
N TRP A 123 8.66 -13.15 -5.32
CA TRP A 123 7.55 -12.38 -4.78
C TRP A 123 6.19 -13.03 -5.03
N TYR A 124 5.98 -13.63 -6.21
CA TYR A 124 4.78 -14.43 -6.46
C TYR A 124 4.64 -15.60 -5.48
N ARG A 125 5.74 -16.32 -5.17
CA ARG A 125 5.67 -17.41 -4.18
C ARG A 125 5.23 -16.91 -2.80
N LYS A 126 5.71 -15.74 -2.37
CA LYS A 126 5.28 -15.12 -1.11
C LYS A 126 3.79 -14.76 -1.13
N ALA A 127 3.30 -14.15 -2.22
CA ALA A 127 1.89 -13.81 -2.36
C ALA A 127 1.00 -15.06 -2.43
N ALA A 128 1.43 -16.09 -3.18
CA ALA A 128 0.73 -17.36 -3.32
C ALA A 128 0.67 -18.14 -2.00
N ALA A 129 1.74 -18.10 -1.18
CA ALA A 129 1.74 -18.70 0.15
C ALA A 129 0.70 -18.07 1.09
N GLN A 130 0.26 -16.84 0.79
CA GLN A 130 -0.82 -16.14 1.50
C GLN A 130 -2.19 -16.32 0.82
N GLY A 131 -2.29 -17.15 -0.22
CA GLY A 131 -3.55 -17.41 -0.91
C GLY A 131 -3.91 -16.39 -2.01
N TRP A 132 -2.98 -15.54 -2.44
CA TRP A 132 -3.27 -14.56 -3.50
C TRP A 132 -3.56 -15.25 -4.85
N PRO A 133 -4.79 -15.18 -5.39
CA PRO A 133 -5.22 -16.02 -6.52
C PRO A 133 -4.38 -15.81 -7.78
N GLU A 134 -4.08 -14.56 -8.12
CA GLU A 134 -3.34 -14.20 -9.32
C GLU A 134 -1.90 -14.71 -9.26
N ALA A 135 -1.30 -14.74 -8.08
CA ALA A 135 0.05 -15.28 -7.90
C ALA A 135 0.06 -16.80 -8.02
N ILE A 136 -0.94 -17.49 -7.44
CA ILE A 136 -1.09 -18.94 -7.57
C ILE A 136 -1.26 -19.33 -9.04
N GLU A 137 -2.14 -18.63 -9.75
CA GLU A 137 -2.41 -18.91 -11.15
C GLU A 137 -1.20 -18.60 -12.03
N ALA A 138 -0.50 -17.48 -11.80
CA ALA A 138 0.71 -17.14 -12.54
C ALA A 138 1.81 -18.20 -12.39
N LEU A 139 1.99 -18.77 -11.19
CA LEU A 139 2.94 -19.85 -10.94
C LEU A 139 2.50 -21.15 -11.61
N ARG A 140 1.21 -21.49 -11.54
CA ARG A 140 0.65 -22.68 -12.21
C ARG A 140 0.88 -22.65 -13.73
N GLN A 141 0.56 -21.54 -14.37
CA GLN A 141 0.74 -21.37 -15.83
C GLN A 141 2.20 -21.54 -16.25
N ARG A 142 3.13 -21.06 -15.42
CA ARG A 142 4.57 -21.25 -15.62
C ARG A 142 5.00 -22.70 -15.53
N GLU A 143 4.52 -23.45 -14.56
CA GLU A 143 4.83 -24.87 -14.41
C GLU A 143 4.29 -25.72 -15.56
N VAL A 144 3.08 -25.42 -16.03
CA VAL A 144 2.47 -26.09 -17.19
C VAL A 144 3.28 -25.82 -18.46
N SER A 145 3.67 -24.55 -18.68
CA SER A 145 4.49 -24.18 -19.85
C SER A 145 5.89 -24.79 -19.82
N ALA A 146 6.47 -25.03 -18.63
CA ALA A 146 7.77 -25.67 -18.48
C ALA A 146 7.76 -27.18 -18.72
N ARG A 147 6.65 -27.87 -18.42
CA ARG A 147 6.50 -29.33 -18.64
C ARG A 147 6.14 -29.73 -20.07
N GLY A 148 5.74 -28.77 -20.89
CA GLY A 148 5.36 -28.99 -22.30
C GLY A 148 6.48 -28.74 -23.31
N LYS A 149 7.71 -28.45 -22.86
CA LYS A 149 8.91 -28.29 -23.69
C LYS A 149 9.87 -29.44 -23.47
#